data_AF-A0A533SP84-F1
#
_entry.id   AF-A0A533SP84-F1
#
_cell.length_a   1.000
_cell.length_b   1.000
_cell.length_c   1.000
_cell.angle_alpha   90.00
_cell.angle_beta   90.00
_cell.angle_gamma   90.00
#
_symmetry.space_group_name_H-M   'P 1'
#
loop_
_entity.id
_entity.type
_entity.pdbx_description
1 polymer ?
#
loop_
_entity_poly.entity_id
_entity_poly.type
_entity_poly.pdbx_seq_one_letter_code
_entity_poly.pdbx_strand_id
1 'polypeptide(L)'
;MLNKIRMAKENPWKFFKAGGLLQVALGSADELSSLENLDKKLWVALAYPVTGVEFDPKTLALIDTDNDGRIRPPELLEAIRWTIERLGDTEEWFRGDSPMVAESIRENAPERERLLSLMATILKDEGRDDGRLKVEDIEEYSKKCSEFALNGDGIVPPEAAGDEALSALIADIITVVGAAADKSGKDGIDLPLLERFIEEAKAALEWRKAVASAPEILPLGDKTPLAFASFVEVREKIDDYFFRCSLSGFDPRVSESWSFSADSLTTLSTKKSFEIVDSSALLPLAKIEQGKDLPLEGLVNPAWAARLSDFKTSCAEPLMGGPLTALSPAMWEEIKQKLGPYGSYLVSKPGTPLAEREETALVEIISSPSLEAVRTLIESDLARIEDYKLIDTLEKLARYRRDLPVLIKNFINFADFYDMDGTATFQVGTLFIDARSCGLCFWVEDIGKHSALAAPSKLYLAYGEVQRRPDGLKKTICAAFTAGVSH
;
A
#
# COMPACT_ATOMS: atom_id res chain seq x y z
N MET A 1 30.47 21.24 -42.92
CA MET A 1 29.97 22.42 -43.67
C MET A 1 28.95 23.13 -42.82
N LEU A 2 29.30 24.34 -42.38
CA LEU A 2 28.45 25.47 -41.95
C LEU A 2 27.22 25.14 -41.08
N ASN A 3 27.33 25.30 -39.76
CA ASN A 3 26.93 26.55 -39.08
C ASN A 3 25.70 27.21 -39.72
N LYS A 4 24.50 26.78 -39.33
CA LYS A 4 23.45 27.73 -39.00
C LYS A 4 23.46 27.89 -37.49
N ILE A 5 24.39 28.74 -37.04
CA ILE A 5 24.18 29.53 -35.83
C ILE A 5 22.78 30.13 -36.01
N ARG A 6 21.81 29.65 -35.22
CA ARG A 6 20.55 30.37 -35.03
C ARG A 6 21.01 31.73 -34.52
N MET A 7 20.98 32.74 -35.41
CA MET A 7 21.14 34.14 -35.05
C MET A 7 20.36 34.34 -33.75
N ALA A 8 20.99 34.94 -32.74
CA ALA A 8 20.29 35.37 -31.55
C ALA A 8 19.07 36.17 -32.01
N LYS A 9 17.86 35.58 -31.87
CA LYS A 9 16.63 36.35 -32.05
C LYS A 9 16.76 37.53 -31.09
N GLU A 10 16.59 38.74 -31.63
CA GLU A 10 16.39 39.94 -30.83
C GLU A 10 15.45 39.61 -29.67
N ASN A 11 15.73 40.20 -28.50
CA ASN A 11 15.08 39.90 -27.24
C ASN A 11 13.56 39.66 -27.41
N PRO A 12 13.05 38.41 -27.28
CA PRO A 12 11.65 38.09 -27.59
C PRO A 12 10.68 38.74 -26.61
N TRP A 13 11.19 39.29 -25.51
CA TRP A 13 10.40 39.86 -24.43
C TRP A 13 9.79 41.20 -24.80
N LYS A 14 8.47 41.21 -24.91
CA LYS A 14 7.66 42.43 -24.84
C LYS A 14 7.32 42.70 -23.38
N PHE A 15 7.23 43.97 -23.00
CA PHE A 15 6.88 44.37 -21.65
C PHE A 15 5.68 45.32 -21.64
N PHE A 16 4.86 45.21 -20.62
CA PHE A 16 3.77 46.14 -20.34
C PHE A 16 3.83 46.61 -18.88
N LYS A 17 3.13 47.69 -18.57
CA LYS A 17 3.05 48.22 -17.19
C LYS A 17 1.66 47.94 -16.63
N ALA A 18 1.60 47.31 -15.47
CA ALA A 18 0.38 47.02 -14.74
C ALA A 18 0.65 47.09 -13.24
N GLY A 19 -0.28 47.65 -12.46
CA GLY A 19 -0.11 47.78 -11.00
C GLY A 19 1.13 48.57 -10.54
N GLY A 20 1.68 49.43 -11.38
CA GLY A 20 2.95 50.15 -11.12
C GLY A 20 4.22 49.32 -11.33
N LEU A 21 4.11 48.08 -11.79
CA LEU A 21 5.21 47.17 -12.08
C LEU A 21 5.42 47.01 -13.60
N LEU A 22 6.64 46.68 -14.00
CA LEU A 22 6.96 46.28 -15.37
C LEU A 22 6.84 44.76 -15.47
N GLN A 23 5.99 44.28 -16.38
CA GLN A 23 5.66 42.87 -16.52
C GLN A 23 5.98 42.37 -17.93
N VAL A 24 6.36 41.09 -18.03
CA VAL A 24 6.61 40.43 -19.31
C VAL A 24 5.28 40.03 -19.97
N ALA A 25 5.11 40.33 -21.25
CA ALA A 25 3.99 39.81 -22.04
C ALA A 25 4.30 38.38 -22.50
N LEU A 26 3.35 37.48 -22.29
CA LEU A 26 3.43 36.07 -22.67
C LEU A 26 2.21 35.74 -23.53
N GLY A 27 2.39 35.77 -24.84
CA GLY A 27 1.32 35.59 -25.82
C GLY A 27 1.74 34.79 -27.06
N SER A 28 2.95 34.22 -27.06
CA SER A 28 3.45 33.39 -28.16
C SER A 28 4.25 32.18 -27.70
N ALA A 29 4.28 31.11 -28.51
CA ALA A 29 5.08 29.94 -28.23
C ALA A 29 6.59 30.23 -28.26
N ASP A 30 7.03 31.22 -29.05
CA ASP A 30 8.41 31.72 -29.03
C ASP A 30 8.79 32.28 -27.65
N GLU A 31 7.91 33.10 -27.05
CA GLU A 31 8.10 33.64 -25.70
C GLU A 31 8.06 32.50 -24.66
N LEU A 32 7.13 31.56 -24.76
CA LEU A 32 7.04 30.41 -23.84
C LEU A 32 8.28 29.50 -23.93
N SER A 33 8.77 29.23 -25.14
CA SER A 33 9.98 28.43 -25.37
C SER A 33 11.25 29.08 -24.84
N SER A 34 11.25 30.42 -24.73
CA SER A 34 12.39 31.18 -24.22
C SER A 34 12.31 31.44 -22.72
N LEU A 35 11.22 31.05 -22.05
CA LEU A 35 10.90 31.39 -20.65
C LEU A 35 11.93 30.91 -19.63
N GLU A 36 12.65 29.83 -19.94
CA GLU A 36 13.78 29.38 -19.13
C GLU A 36 14.89 30.45 -19.00
N ASN A 37 15.04 31.30 -20.02
CA ASN A 37 16.04 32.36 -20.09
C ASN A 37 15.55 33.70 -19.51
N LEU A 38 14.27 33.79 -19.09
CA LEU A 38 13.74 34.98 -18.44
C LEU A 38 14.28 35.08 -17.01
N ASP A 39 14.83 36.23 -16.64
CA ASP A 39 15.27 36.52 -15.26
C ASP A 39 14.10 36.33 -14.28
N LYS A 40 14.29 35.49 -13.26
CA LYS A 40 13.27 35.17 -12.25
C LYS A 40 12.83 36.38 -11.42
N LYS A 41 13.58 37.47 -11.41
CA LYS A 41 13.15 38.75 -10.81
C LYS A 41 11.93 39.37 -11.50
N LEU A 42 11.65 38.95 -12.73
CA LEU A 42 10.48 39.40 -13.50
C LEU A 42 9.25 38.52 -13.26
N TRP A 43 9.36 37.50 -12.41
CA TRP A 43 8.25 36.64 -12.01
C TRP A 43 7.60 37.22 -10.75
N VAL A 44 6.28 37.34 -10.76
CA VAL A 44 5.49 37.87 -9.63
C VAL A 44 5.49 36.89 -8.46
N ALA A 45 5.52 35.58 -8.73
CA ALA A 45 5.62 34.54 -7.71
C ALA A 45 6.66 33.47 -8.08
N LEU A 46 7.20 32.80 -7.06
CA LEU A 46 8.17 31.70 -7.20
C LEU A 46 7.64 30.36 -6.67
N ALA A 47 6.40 30.34 -6.20
CA ALA A 47 5.67 29.14 -5.82
C ALA A 47 4.19 29.37 -6.08
N TYR A 48 3.53 28.40 -6.68
CA TYR A 48 2.09 28.41 -6.95
C TYR A 48 1.43 27.24 -6.22
N PRO A 49 0.39 27.47 -5.40
CA PRO A 49 -0.23 26.42 -4.61
C PRO A 49 -1.09 25.48 -5.48
N VAL A 50 -1.11 24.18 -5.16
CA VAL A 50 -1.99 23.22 -5.85
C VAL A 50 -3.41 23.16 -5.26
N THR A 51 -3.60 23.73 -4.08
CA THR A 51 -4.87 23.82 -3.37
C THR A 51 -5.28 25.28 -3.14
N GLY A 52 -6.55 25.53 -2.85
CA GLY A 52 -7.03 26.86 -2.47
C GLY A 52 -7.11 27.86 -3.64
N VAL A 53 -7.07 27.39 -4.88
CA VAL A 53 -7.22 28.17 -6.12
C VAL A 53 -8.39 27.64 -6.94
N GLU A 54 -9.04 28.50 -7.71
CA GLU A 54 -10.05 28.16 -8.71
C GLU A 54 -9.35 27.76 -10.02
N PHE A 55 -8.82 26.55 -10.04
CA PHE A 55 -8.12 25.98 -11.19
C PHE A 55 -8.28 24.45 -11.22
N ASP A 56 -8.07 23.82 -12.38
CA ASP A 56 -8.20 22.37 -12.52
C ASP A 56 -7.18 21.62 -11.63
N PRO A 57 -7.64 20.85 -10.63
CA PRO A 57 -6.74 20.24 -9.65
C PRO A 57 -5.88 19.12 -10.26
N LYS A 58 -6.39 18.41 -11.29
CA LYS A 58 -5.63 17.35 -11.96
C LYS A 58 -4.47 17.94 -12.76
N THR A 59 -4.68 19.07 -13.43
CA THR A 59 -3.61 19.80 -14.12
C THR A 59 -2.52 20.24 -13.15
N LEU A 60 -2.89 20.77 -11.98
CA LEU A 60 -1.90 21.16 -10.97
C LEU A 60 -1.11 19.95 -10.45
N ALA A 61 -1.79 18.84 -10.18
CA ALA A 61 -1.14 17.59 -9.77
C ALA A 61 -0.20 17.02 -10.83
N LEU A 62 -0.50 17.20 -12.12
CA LEU A 62 0.39 16.80 -13.22
C LEU A 62 1.67 17.63 -13.30
N ILE A 63 1.69 18.83 -12.71
CA ILE A 63 2.86 19.74 -12.72
C ILE A 63 3.64 19.62 -11.39
N ASP A 64 2.96 19.37 -10.27
CA ASP A 64 3.56 19.14 -8.94
C ASP A 64 4.22 17.75 -8.87
N THR A 65 5.41 17.64 -9.47
CA THR A 65 6.11 16.38 -9.66
C THR A 65 6.67 15.78 -8.38
N ASP A 66 6.97 16.62 -7.37
CA ASP A 66 7.44 16.17 -6.06
C ASP A 66 6.31 15.99 -5.02
N ASN A 67 5.07 16.31 -5.40
CA ASN A 67 3.85 16.20 -4.59
C ASN A 67 3.94 16.95 -3.26
N ASP A 68 4.68 18.08 -3.21
CA ASP A 68 4.81 18.89 -2.00
C ASP A 68 3.72 19.97 -1.86
N GLY A 69 2.80 20.02 -2.82
CA GLY A 69 1.67 20.93 -2.85
C GLY A 69 2.00 22.30 -3.43
N ARG A 70 3.18 22.50 -4.00
CA ARG A 70 3.62 23.78 -4.58
C ARG A 70 4.40 23.61 -5.87
N ILE A 71 3.82 24.12 -6.94
CA ILE A 71 4.49 24.21 -8.24
C ILE A 71 5.56 25.31 -8.19
N ARG A 72 6.79 24.95 -8.55
CA ARG A 72 7.93 25.88 -8.65
C ARG A 72 8.35 26.13 -10.10
N PRO A 73 9.18 27.15 -10.37
CA PRO A 73 9.64 27.46 -11.71
C PRO A 73 10.24 26.27 -12.48
N PRO A 74 11.06 25.36 -11.90
CA PRO A 74 11.59 24.21 -12.64
C PRO A 74 10.49 23.29 -13.19
N GLU A 75 9.48 22.98 -12.38
CA GLU A 75 8.38 22.10 -12.74
C GLU A 75 7.48 22.72 -13.82
N LEU A 76 7.16 24.01 -13.69
CA LEU A 76 6.43 24.74 -14.72
C LEU A 76 7.20 24.76 -16.04
N LEU A 77 8.51 25.01 -15.99
CA LEU A 77 9.35 25.03 -17.19
C LEU A 77 9.44 23.65 -17.86
N GLU A 78 9.47 22.58 -17.07
CA GLU A 78 9.42 21.22 -17.58
C GLU A 78 8.07 20.93 -18.25
N ALA A 79 6.94 21.29 -17.62
CA ALA A 79 5.61 21.16 -18.22
C ALA A 79 5.51 21.93 -19.55
N ILE A 80 6.05 23.15 -19.60
CA ILE A 80 6.10 23.94 -20.84
C ILE A 80 6.96 23.24 -21.89
N ARG A 81 8.17 22.78 -21.55
CA ARG A 81 9.06 22.09 -22.49
C ARG A 81 8.40 20.83 -23.05
N TRP A 82 7.83 20.01 -22.18
CA TRP A 82 7.11 18.79 -22.54
C TRP A 82 5.95 19.07 -23.50
N THR A 83 5.19 20.14 -23.25
CA THR A 83 4.07 20.57 -24.10
C THR A 83 4.58 21.10 -25.43
N ILE A 84 5.68 21.86 -25.45
CA ILE A 84 6.29 22.35 -26.69
C ILE A 84 6.69 21.17 -27.56
N GLU A 85 7.21 20.07 -27.03
CA GLU A 85 7.59 18.92 -27.87
C GLU A 85 6.39 18.25 -28.60
N ARG A 86 5.16 18.44 -28.10
CA ARG A 86 3.97 17.69 -28.54
C ARG A 86 2.88 18.55 -29.19
N LEU A 87 2.74 19.79 -28.77
CA LEU A 87 1.70 20.70 -29.24
C LEU A 87 2.16 21.47 -30.50
N GLY A 88 1.23 21.66 -31.43
CA GLY A 88 1.40 22.43 -32.66
C GLY A 88 1.72 23.92 -32.41
N ASP A 89 1.59 24.73 -33.46
CA ASP A 89 2.04 26.12 -33.49
C ASP A 89 1.42 27.02 -32.40
N THR A 90 1.99 28.21 -32.27
CA THR A 90 1.66 29.25 -31.29
C THR A 90 0.18 29.47 -31.02
N GLU A 91 -0.67 29.44 -32.06
CA GLU A 91 -2.10 29.67 -31.88
C GLU A 91 -2.77 28.58 -31.04
N GLU A 92 -2.31 27.32 -31.13
CA GLU A 92 -2.91 26.20 -30.42
C GLU A 92 -2.76 26.31 -28.90
N TRP A 93 -1.69 26.95 -28.44
CA TRP A 93 -1.50 27.23 -27.01
C TRP A 93 -2.61 28.12 -26.47
N PHE A 94 -3.10 29.10 -27.22
CA PHE A 94 -4.02 30.12 -26.69
C PHE A 94 -5.48 29.88 -27.06
N ARG A 95 -5.87 28.64 -27.43
CA ARG A 95 -7.25 28.29 -27.78
C ARG A 95 -8.14 27.90 -26.59
N GLY A 96 -7.57 27.82 -25.39
CA GLY A 96 -8.28 27.51 -24.15
C GLY A 96 -9.14 26.24 -24.27
N ASP A 97 -10.41 26.33 -23.91
CA ASP A 97 -11.42 25.24 -23.92
C ASP A 97 -11.86 24.77 -25.31
N SER A 98 -11.27 25.30 -26.38
CA SER A 98 -11.54 24.78 -27.72
C SER A 98 -11.13 23.30 -27.79
N PRO A 99 -11.89 22.41 -28.44
CA PRO A 99 -11.49 21.02 -28.62
C PRO A 99 -10.12 20.90 -29.31
N MET A 100 -9.39 19.83 -28.98
CA MET A 100 -8.22 19.38 -29.71
C MET A 100 -8.64 18.74 -31.04
N VAL A 101 -7.86 19.03 -32.07
CA VAL A 101 -7.99 18.46 -33.41
C VAL A 101 -6.67 17.81 -33.82
N ALA A 102 -6.63 17.10 -34.95
CA ALA A 102 -5.42 16.44 -35.40
C ALA A 102 -4.23 17.41 -35.59
N GLU A 103 -4.53 18.65 -36.03
CA GLU A 103 -3.56 19.74 -36.21
C GLU A 103 -3.03 20.30 -34.88
N SER A 104 -3.72 20.03 -33.76
CA SER A 104 -3.22 20.40 -32.43
C SER A 104 -1.95 19.63 -32.07
N ILE A 105 -1.74 18.44 -32.62
CA ILE A 105 -0.56 17.61 -32.34
C ILE A 105 0.54 17.88 -33.38
N ARG A 106 1.72 18.23 -32.89
CA ARG A 106 2.89 18.56 -33.70
C ARG A 106 3.33 17.39 -34.58
N GLU A 107 3.69 17.68 -35.84
CA GLU A 107 4.06 16.67 -36.85
C GLU A 107 5.21 15.74 -36.42
N ASN A 108 6.19 16.25 -35.69
CA ASN A 108 7.35 15.50 -35.24
C ASN A 108 7.27 15.05 -33.77
N ALA A 109 6.08 15.09 -33.15
CA ALA A 109 5.89 14.53 -31.82
C ALA A 109 6.16 13.01 -31.84
N PRO A 110 6.92 12.45 -30.87
CA PRO A 110 7.40 11.06 -30.95
C PRO A 110 6.28 10.01 -31.05
N GLU A 111 5.16 10.27 -30.37
CA GLU A 111 3.98 9.40 -30.29
C GLU A 111 2.81 9.84 -31.17
N ARG A 112 3.01 10.77 -32.12
CA ARG A 112 1.94 11.44 -32.87
C ARG A 112 0.90 10.49 -33.46
N GLU A 113 1.33 9.50 -34.25
CA GLU A 113 0.41 8.61 -34.96
C GLU A 113 -0.46 7.79 -34.00
N ARG A 114 0.12 7.39 -32.85
CA ARG A 114 -0.59 6.66 -31.82
C ARG A 114 -1.61 7.55 -31.11
N LEU A 115 -1.23 8.79 -30.78
CA LEU A 115 -2.16 9.76 -30.19
C LEU A 115 -3.34 10.04 -31.14
N LEU A 116 -3.09 10.27 -32.42
CA LEU A 116 -4.16 10.50 -33.40
C LEU A 116 -5.09 9.29 -33.54
N SER A 117 -4.53 8.09 -33.53
CA SER A 117 -5.32 6.84 -33.57
C SER A 117 -6.18 6.70 -32.31
N LEU A 118 -5.62 7.01 -31.13
CA LEU A 118 -6.35 7.00 -29.87
C LEU A 118 -7.47 8.06 -29.84
N MET A 119 -7.21 9.28 -30.30
CA MET A 119 -8.23 10.34 -30.42
C MET A 119 -9.41 9.86 -31.26
N ALA A 120 -9.15 9.23 -32.41
CA ALA A 120 -10.20 8.69 -33.28
C ALA A 120 -10.96 7.52 -32.62
N THR A 121 -10.28 6.65 -31.87
CA THR A 121 -10.92 5.57 -31.11
C THR A 121 -11.86 6.12 -30.03
N ILE A 122 -11.42 7.13 -29.26
CA ILE A 122 -12.24 7.75 -28.21
C ILE A 122 -13.52 8.34 -28.80
N LEU A 123 -13.39 9.16 -29.86
CA LEU A 123 -14.55 9.77 -30.50
C LEU A 123 -15.51 8.73 -31.07
N LYS A 124 -14.99 7.64 -31.66
CA LYS A 124 -15.80 6.55 -32.18
C LYS A 124 -16.56 5.79 -31.09
N ASP A 125 -15.95 5.59 -29.91
CA ASP A 125 -16.61 4.98 -28.73
C ASP A 125 -17.83 5.81 -28.29
N GLU A 126 -17.76 7.13 -28.44
CA GLU A 126 -18.86 8.06 -28.20
C GLU A 126 -19.84 8.20 -29.38
N GLY A 127 -19.61 7.48 -30.49
CA GLY A 127 -20.42 7.58 -31.70
C GLY A 127 -20.23 8.88 -32.49
N ARG A 128 -19.09 9.55 -32.31
CA ARG A 128 -18.71 10.82 -32.95
C ARG A 128 -17.60 10.61 -33.97
N ASP A 129 -17.58 11.44 -35.01
CA ASP A 129 -16.54 11.48 -36.07
C ASP A 129 -16.23 12.95 -36.46
N ASP A 130 -16.39 13.87 -35.51
CA ASP A 130 -16.17 15.31 -35.73
C ASP A 130 -14.69 15.71 -35.62
N GLY A 131 -13.82 14.80 -35.17
CA GLY A 131 -12.39 15.02 -34.95
C GLY A 131 -12.09 16.00 -33.81
N ARG A 132 -13.06 16.28 -32.93
CA ARG A 132 -12.99 17.34 -31.91
C ARG A 132 -13.00 16.75 -30.51
N LEU A 133 -11.82 16.50 -29.96
CA LEU A 133 -11.66 15.86 -28.65
C LEU A 133 -11.54 16.89 -27.52
N LYS A 134 -12.26 16.69 -26.42
CA LYS A 134 -12.11 17.47 -25.19
C LYS A 134 -11.45 16.67 -24.06
N VAL A 135 -11.07 17.36 -22.98
CA VAL A 135 -10.53 16.72 -21.78
C VAL A 135 -11.57 15.78 -21.18
N GLU A 136 -12.84 16.17 -21.15
CA GLU A 136 -13.93 15.39 -20.57
C GLU A 136 -14.13 14.05 -21.31
N ASP A 137 -14.00 14.04 -22.65
CA ASP A 137 -14.08 12.84 -23.49
C ASP A 137 -12.99 11.82 -23.09
N ILE A 138 -11.77 12.31 -22.83
CA ILE A 138 -10.63 11.48 -22.40
C ILE A 138 -10.83 10.96 -20.97
N GLU A 139 -11.33 11.79 -20.07
CA GLU A 139 -11.63 11.37 -18.69
C GLU A 139 -12.69 10.26 -18.66
N GLU A 140 -13.74 10.40 -19.45
CA GLU A 140 -14.82 9.42 -19.51
C GLU A 140 -14.34 8.11 -20.14
N TYR A 141 -13.52 8.19 -21.19
CA TYR A 141 -12.86 7.02 -21.78
C TYR A 141 -11.88 6.34 -20.81
N SER A 142 -11.01 7.10 -20.15
CA SER A 142 -10.06 6.61 -19.15
C SER A 142 -10.78 5.88 -18.01
N LYS A 143 -11.90 6.46 -17.52
CA LYS A 143 -12.75 5.82 -16.52
C LYS A 143 -13.31 4.48 -17.01
N LYS A 144 -13.90 4.43 -18.21
CA LYS A 144 -14.38 3.16 -18.81
C LYS A 144 -13.25 2.13 -18.91
N CYS A 145 -12.06 2.55 -19.31
CA CYS A 145 -10.93 1.65 -19.45
C CYS A 145 -10.45 1.09 -18.10
N SER A 146 -10.47 1.90 -17.03
CA SER A 146 -10.12 1.45 -15.68
C SER A 146 -11.09 0.41 -15.10
N GLU A 147 -12.33 0.34 -15.61
CA GLU A 147 -13.34 -0.65 -15.20
C GLU A 147 -13.16 -2.00 -15.92
N PHE A 148 -12.32 -2.08 -16.96
CA PHE A 148 -12.06 -3.37 -17.62
C PHE A 148 -11.28 -4.30 -16.70
N ALA A 149 -11.58 -5.59 -16.82
CA ALA A 149 -10.91 -6.64 -16.04
C ALA A 149 -9.41 -6.78 -16.34
N LEU A 150 -8.96 -6.26 -17.50
CA LEU A 150 -7.55 -6.14 -17.86
C LEU A 150 -7.26 -4.69 -18.23
N ASN A 151 -6.88 -3.91 -17.21
CA ASN A 151 -6.67 -2.45 -17.27
C ASN A 151 -5.18 -2.02 -17.27
N GLY A 152 -4.27 -2.96 -17.47
CA GLY A 152 -2.85 -2.70 -17.71
C GLY A 152 -2.07 -2.24 -16.49
N ASP A 153 -2.49 -2.62 -15.28
CA ASP A 153 -1.76 -2.38 -14.03
C ASP A 153 -0.99 -3.61 -13.53
N GLY A 154 -1.16 -4.77 -14.17
CA GLY A 154 -0.57 -6.05 -13.82
C GLY A 154 -1.24 -6.74 -12.64
N ILE A 155 -2.41 -6.27 -12.22
CA ILE A 155 -3.19 -6.83 -11.12
C ILE A 155 -4.43 -7.47 -11.71
N VAL A 156 -4.62 -8.75 -11.44
CA VAL A 156 -5.69 -9.53 -12.03
C VAL A 156 -6.70 -9.91 -10.94
N PRO A 157 -7.92 -9.33 -10.96
CA PRO A 157 -8.98 -9.75 -10.06
C PRO A 157 -9.61 -11.09 -10.51
N PRO A 158 -10.27 -11.85 -9.61
CA PRO A 158 -10.88 -13.14 -9.96
C PRO A 158 -11.83 -13.08 -11.16
N GLU A 159 -12.52 -11.97 -11.39
CA GLU A 159 -13.46 -11.81 -12.50
C GLU A 159 -12.79 -11.68 -13.87
N ALA A 160 -11.49 -11.41 -13.92
CA ALA A 160 -10.70 -11.35 -15.15
C ALA A 160 -10.37 -12.74 -15.72
N ALA A 161 -10.54 -13.79 -14.92
CA ALA A 161 -10.11 -15.15 -15.23
C ALA A 161 -10.81 -15.80 -16.43
N GLY A 162 -11.99 -15.30 -16.82
CA GLY A 162 -12.75 -15.81 -17.97
C GLY A 162 -13.42 -17.19 -17.77
N ASP A 163 -12.96 -17.99 -16.81
CA ASP A 163 -13.59 -19.25 -16.38
C ASP A 163 -13.63 -19.40 -14.85
N GLU A 164 -14.55 -20.23 -14.37
CA GLU A 164 -14.84 -20.40 -12.94
C GLU A 164 -13.69 -21.06 -12.18
N ALA A 165 -12.94 -21.96 -12.81
CA ALA A 165 -11.84 -22.67 -12.15
C ALA A 165 -10.64 -21.73 -11.92
N LEU A 166 -10.29 -20.93 -12.91
CA LEU A 166 -9.22 -19.94 -12.81
C LEU A 166 -9.61 -18.81 -11.84
N SER A 167 -10.88 -18.39 -11.85
CA SER A 167 -11.41 -17.41 -10.90
C SER A 167 -11.31 -17.89 -9.45
N ALA A 168 -11.69 -19.14 -9.20
CA ALA A 168 -11.56 -19.76 -7.88
C ALA A 168 -10.10 -19.88 -7.43
N LEU A 169 -9.17 -20.19 -8.35
CA LEU A 169 -7.75 -20.22 -8.05
C LEU A 169 -7.22 -18.84 -7.65
N ILE A 170 -7.58 -17.78 -8.38
CA ILE A 170 -7.16 -16.41 -8.04
C ILE A 170 -7.69 -16.02 -6.65
N ALA A 171 -8.96 -16.30 -6.36
CA ALA A 171 -9.54 -16.05 -5.04
C ALA A 171 -8.85 -16.84 -3.91
N ASP A 172 -8.45 -18.07 -4.19
CA ASP A 172 -7.70 -18.91 -3.25
C ASP A 172 -6.30 -18.34 -2.99
N ILE A 173 -5.60 -17.89 -4.04
CA ILE A 173 -4.31 -17.20 -3.92
C ILE A 173 -4.46 -15.96 -3.04
N ILE A 174 -5.47 -15.12 -3.29
CA ILE A 174 -5.76 -13.92 -2.48
C ILE A 174 -5.92 -14.27 -1.00
N THR A 175 -6.64 -15.34 -0.70
CA THR A 175 -6.89 -15.78 0.68
C THR A 175 -5.61 -16.22 1.39
N VAL A 176 -4.67 -16.82 0.65
CA VAL A 176 -3.42 -17.36 1.20
C VAL A 176 -2.35 -16.28 1.35
N VAL A 177 -2.10 -15.51 0.30
CA VAL A 177 -0.96 -14.56 0.26
C VAL A 177 -1.35 -13.09 0.39
N GLY A 178 -2.64 -12.78 0.35
CA GLY A 178 -3.16 -11.41 0.35
C GLY A 178 -3.48 -10.90 -1.06
N ALA A 179 -4.00 -9.67 -1.13
CA ALA A 179 -4.40 -9.02 -2.36
C ALA A 179 -3.55 -7.78 -2.67
N ALA A 180 -3.49 -7.43 -3.94
CA ALA A 180 -3.12 -6.11 -4.44
C ALA A 180 -4.39 -5.39 -4.93
N ALA A 181 -4.43 -4.07 -4.77
CA ALA A 181 -5.56 -3.26 -5.21
C ALA A 181 -5.42 -2.91 -6.70
N ASP A 182 -6.32 -3.46 -7.52
CA ASP A 182 -6.47 -3.16 -8.94
C ASP A 182 -6.95 -1.71 -9.17
N LYS A 183 -6.71 -1.11 -10.34
CA LYS A 183 -7.19 0.23 -10.69
C LYS A 183 -8.71 0.39 -10.59
N SER A 184 -9.49 -0.68 -10.75
CA SER A 184 -10.95 -0.66 -10.52
C SER A 184 -11.33 -0.60 -9.04
N GLY A 185 -10.37 -0.73 -8.12
CA GLY A 185 -10.55 -0.78 -6.68
C GLY A 185 -10.86 -2.18 -6.14
N LYS A 186 -10.78 -3.22 -6.98
CA LYS A 186 -10.98 -4.62 -6.60
C LYS A 186 -9.70 -5.27 -6.10
N ASP A 187 -9.86 -6.31 -5.29
CA ASP A 187 -8.75 -7.15 -4.86
C ASP A 187 -8.36 -8.11 -5.98
N GLY A 188 -7.07 -8.12 -6.33
CA GLY A 188 -6.49 -9.02 -7.32
C GLY A 188 -5.11 -9.51 -6.91
N ILE A 189 -4.42 -10.16 -7.84
CA ILE A 189 -3.05 -10.65 -7.65
C ILE A 189 -2.13 -10.12 -8.73
N ASP A 190 -0.90 -9.81 -8.33
CA ASP A 190 0.20 -9.47 -9.23
C ASP A 190 1.18 -10.64 -9.35
N LEU A 191 2.20 -10.47 -10.18
CA LEU A 191 3.23 -11.48 -10.38
C LEU A 191 3.99 -11.83 -9.08
N PRO A 192 4.43 -10.85 -8.25
CA PRO A 192 5.01 -11.14 -6.93
C PRO A 192 4.14 -12.01 -6.01
N LEU A 193 2.83 -11.74 -5.91
CA LEU A 193 1.92 -12.53 -5.10
C LEU A 193 1.77 -13.96 -5.64
N LEU A 194 1.66 -14.11 -6.96
CA LEU A 194 1.64 -15.44 -7.60
C LEU A 194 2.90 -16.24 -7.29
N GLU A 195 4.08 -15.65 -7.45
CA GLU A 195 5.36 -16.33 -7.18
C GLU A 195 5.48 -16.74 -5.71
N ARG A 196 5.08 -15.85 -4.79
CA ARG A 196 5.06 -16.14 -3.36
C ARG A 196 4.14 -17.31 -3.05
N PHE A 197 2.94 -17.36 -3.64
CA PHE A 197 2.03 -18.50 -3.47
C PHE A 197 2.66 -19.81 -3.94
N ILE A 198 3.34 -19.80 -5.10
CA ILE A 198 4.02 -20.98 -5.64
C ILE A 198 5.17 -21.42 -4.72
N GLU A 199 5.97 -20.48 -4.22
CA GLU A 199 7.06 -20.76 -3.28
C GLU A 199 6.55 -21.34 -1.96
N GLU A 200 5.51 -20.75 -1.39
CA GLU A 200 4.88 -21.24 -0.15
C GLU A 200 4.25 -22.64 -0.35
N ALA A 201 3.63 -22.90 -1.50
CA ALA A 201 3.09 -24.23 -1.85
C ALA A 201 4.19 -25.27 -1.95
N LYS A 202 5.31 -24.94 -2.62
CA LYS A 202 6.48 -25.83 -2.73
C LYS A 202 7.11 -26.10 -1.36
N ALA A 203 7.27 -25.08 -0.52
CA ALA A 203 7.78 -25.23 0.84
C ALA A 203 6.89 -26.14 1.69
N ALA A 204 5.56 -25.98 1.59
CA ALA A 204 4.60 -26.85 2.28
C ALA A 204 4.68 -28.31 1.78
N LEU A 205 4.82 -28.51 0.47
CA LEU A 205 4.96 -29.84 -0.13
C LEU A 205 6.27 -30.53 0.29
N GLU A 206 7.39 -29.82 0.22
CA GLU A 206 8.70 -30.34 0.65
C GLU A 206 8.71 -30.68 2.14
N TRP A 207 8.11 -29.83 2.98
CA TRP A 207 7.92 -30.14 4.39
C TRP A 207 7.18 -31.47 4.55
N ARG A 208 6.02 -31.67 3.92
CA ARG A 208 5.26 -32.93 4.04
C ARG A 208 6.03 -34.15 3.55
N LYS A 209 6.75 -34.03 2.43
CA LYS A 209 7.56 -35.12 1.87
C LYS A 209 8.75 -35.52 2.74
N ALA A 210 9.23 -34.63 3.61
CA ALA A 210 10.33 -34.93 4.51
C ALA A 210 10.07 -36.19 5.35
N VAL A 211 8.81 -36.41 5.74
CA VAL A 211 8.39 -37.57 6.55
C VAL A 211 8.56 -38.90 5.82
N ALA A 212 8.27 -38.94 4.51
CA ALA A 212 8.42 -40.15 3.71
C ALA A 212 9.90 -40.54 3.49
N SER A 213 10.80 -39.55 3.54
CA SER A 213 12.23 -39.72 3.28
C SER A 213 13.05 -40.03 4.53
N ALA A 214 12.46 -39.81 5.72
CA ALA A 214 13.12 -39.93 7.02
C ALA A 214 12.19 -40.65 8.02
N PRO A 215 12.16 -42.00 8.03
CA PRO A 215 11.29 -42.78 8.92
C PRO A 215 11.53 -42.50 10.40
N GLU A 216 12.71 -42.01 10.78
CA GLU A 216 13.05 -41.53 12.12
C GLU A 216 12.22 -40.32 12.57
N ILE A 217 11.57 -39.58 11.66
CA ILE A 217 10.60 -38.53 11.98
C ILE A 217 9.32 -39.15 12.56
N LEU A 218 8.95 -40.38 12.15
CA LEU A 218 7.79 -41.11 12.66
C LEU A 218 8.23 -42.41 13.34
N PRO A 219 8.91 -42.37 14.50
CA PRO A 219 9.38 -43.57 15.20
C PRO A 219 8.27 -44.59 15.53
N LEU A 220 7.00 -44.16 15.57
CA LEU A 220 5.82 -45.00 15.79
C LEU A 220 4.82 -44.97 14.62
N GLY A 221 5.24 -44.53 13.43
CA GLY A 221 4.35 -44.33 12.29
C GLY A 221 3.21 -43.34 12.62
N ASP A 222 1.99 -43.68 12.23
CA ASP A 222 0.76 -42.87 12.45
C ASP A 222 0.46 -42.57 13.92
N LYS A 223 1.08 -43.30 14.87
CA LYS A 223 0.92 -43.06 16.31
C LYS A 223 1.86 -41.99 16.85
N THR A 224 2.87 -41.58 16.08
CA THR A 224 3.87 -40.58 16.50
C THR A 224 3.24 -39.24 16.92
N PRO A 225 2.25 -38.66 16.20
CA PRO A 225 1.62 -37.41 16.63
C PRO A 225 0.98 -37.50 18.02
N LEU A 226 0.24 -38.58 18.29
CA LEU A 226 -0.38 -38.83 19.59
C LEU A 226 0.68 -39.02 20.69
N ALA A 227 1.71 -39.81 20.40
CA ALA A 227 2.83 -40.02 21.31
C ALA A 227 3.52 -38.70 21.66
N PHE A 228 3.82 -37.88 20.66
CA PHE A 228 4.48 -36.59 20.87
C PHE A 228 3.60 -35.61 21.66
N ALA A 229 2.29 -35.54 21.39
CA ALA A 229 1.36 -34.73 22.16
C ALA A 229 1.37 -35.13 23.65
N SER A 230 1.28 -36.43 23.93
CA SER A 230 1.36 -36.95 25.31
C SER A 230 2.71 -36.69 25.98
N PHE A 231 3.80 -36.72 25.21
CA PHE A 231 5.15 -36.39 25.68
C PHE A 231 5.27 -34.91 26.05
N VAL A 232 4.79 -33.99 25.20
CA VAL A 232 4.85 -32.55 25.44
C VAL A 232 4.11 -32.18 26.74
N GLU A 233 2.93 -32.77 26.98
CA GLU A 233 2.13 -32.53 28.19
C GLU A 233 2.87 -32.81 29.49
N VAL A 234 3.70 -33.86 29.53
CA VAL A 234 4.39 -34.28 30.78
C VAL A 234 5.85 -33.83 30.85
N ARG A 235 6.44 -33.39 29.73
CA ARG A 235 7.88 -33.15 29.57
C ARG A 235 8.48 -32.29 30.68
N GLU A 236 7.93 -31.10 30.89
CA GLU A 236 8.48 -30.14 31.85
C GLU A 236 8.47 -30.70 33.28
N LYS A 237 7.43 -31.45 33.64
CA LYS A 237 7.32 -32.05 34.98
C LYS A 237 8.23 -33.25 35.18
N ILE A 238 8.46 -34.05 34.14
CA ILE A 238 9.40 -35.17 34.19
C ILE A 238 10.84 -34.63 34.25
N ASP A 239 11.17 -33.62 33.45
CA ASP A 239 12.46 -32.91 33.52
C ASP A 239 12.69 -32.30 34.92
N ASP A 240 11.69 -31.60 35.49
CA ASP A 240 11.74 -31.08 36.86
C ASP A 240 11.92 -32.19 37.89
N TYR A 241 11.18 -33.31 37.80
CA TYR A 241 11.32 -34.44 38.71
C TYR A 241 12.76 -34.99 38.73
N PHE A 242 13.35 -35.28 37.56
CA PHE A 242 14.71 -35.82 37.51
C PHE A 242 15.76 -34.80 37.91
N PHE A 243 15.56 -33.51 37.61
CA PHE A 243 16.41 -32.44 38.10
C PHE A 243 16.43 -32.41 39.64
N ARG A 244 15.26 -32.50 40.28
CA ARG A 244 15.10 -32.55 41.74
C ARG A 244 15.74 -33.79 42.35
N CYS A 245 15.53 -34.97 41.76
CA CYS A 245 16.15 -36.21 42.22
C CYS A 245 17.68 -36.15 42.11
N SER A 246 18.22 -35.55 41.04
CA SER A 246 19.67 -35.33 40.89
C SER A 246 20.21 -34.36 41.96
N LEU A 247 19.55 -33.22 42.16
CA LEU A 247 19.95 -32.20 43.12
C LEU A 247 19.88 -32.68 44.57
N SER A 248 18.92 -33.56 44.89
CA SER A 248 18.82 -34.20 46.21
C SER A 248 20.04 -35.08 46.56
N GLY A 249 20.73 -35.63 45.55
CA GLY A 249 21.99 -36.34 45.74
C GLY A 249 23.20 -35.43 45.89
N PHE A 250 23.10 -34.16 45.49
CA PHE A 250 24.17 -33.16 45.64
C PHE A 250 24.16 -32.51 47.03
N ASP A 251 22.99 -32.07 47.50
CA ASP A 251 22.81 -31.56 48.85
C ASP A 251 21.50 -32.10 49.46
N PRO A 252 21.58 -32.99 50.47
CA PRO A 252 20.41 -33.57 51.12
C PRO A 252 19.43 -32.53 51.68
N ARG A 253 19.89 -31.32 52.05
CA ARG A 253 19.03 -30.25 52.57
C ARG A 253 18.07 -29.70 51.52
N VAL A 254 18.37 -29.88 50.23
CA VAL A 254 17.48 -29.52 49.13
C VAL A 254 16.26 -30.45 49.11
N SER A 255 16.43 -31.72 49.48
CA SER A 255 15.31 -32.67 49.53
C SER A 255 14.25 -32.27 50.56
N GLU A 256 14.65 -31.71 51.71
CA GLU A 256 13.74 -31.27 52.76
C GLU A 256 12.91 -30.03 52.35
N SER A 257 13.53 -29.09 51.63
CA SER A 257 12.87 -27.88 51.13
C SER A 257 11.94 -28.14 49.93
N TRP A 258 12.15 -29.23 49.18
CA TRP A 258 11.47 -29.52 47.91
C TRP A 258 10.50 -30.70 48.01
N SER A 259 10.59 -31.49 49.09
CA SER A 259 9.55 -32.42 49.50
C SER A 259 8.30 -31.67 50.00
N PHE A 260 7.19 -32.38 50.19
CA PHE A 260 5.97 -31.83 50.77
C PHE A 260 6.27 -31.12 52.10
N SER A 261 6.45 -29.80 52.09
CA SER A 261 6.63 -29.06 53.33
C SER A 261 5.35 -29.14 54.16
N ALA A 262 5.49 -29.15 55.49
CA ALA A 262 4.34 -29.13 56.41
C ALA A 262 3.40 -27.95 56.09
N ASP A 263 3.96 -26.81 55.67
CA ASP A 263 3.21 -25.63 55.26
C ASP A 263 2.42 -25.85 53.96
N SER A 264 2.96 -26.60 52.99
CA SER A 264 2.26 -26.95 51.75
C SER A 264 1.06 -27.86 52.02
N LEU A 265 1.22 -28.83 52.92
CA LEU A 265 0.14 -29.71 53.37
C LEU A 265 -0.93 -28.95 54.18
N THR A 266 -0.50 -28.00 55.02
CA THR A 266 -1.40 -27.13 55.79
C THR A 266 -2.18 -26.19 54.87
N THR A 267 -1.54 -25.69 53.81
CA THR A 267 -2.21 -24.86 52.81
C THR A 267 -3.22 -25.68 52.01
N LEU A 268 -2.88 -26.91 51.61
CA LEU A 268 -3.79 -27.80 50.89
C LEU A 268 -4.96 -28.28 51.76
N SER A 269 -4.75 -28.48 53.07
CA SER A 269 -5.82 -28.93 53.99
C SER A 269 -6.90 -27.88 54.27
N THR A 270 -6.61 -26.61 53.96
CA THR A 270 -7.56 -25.49 54.12
C THR A 270 -8.40 -25.20 52.86
N LYS A 271 -8.07 -25.84 51.73
CA LYS A 271 -8.73 -25.64 50.43
C LYS A 271 -9.87 -26.64 50.19
N LYS A 272 -10.84 -26.28 49.36
CA LYS A 272 -11.91 -27.22 48.93
C LYS A 272 -11.38 -28.22 47.92
N SER A 273 -12.00 -29.40 47.80
CA SER A 273 -11.52 -30.53 46.98
C SER A 273 -11.20 -30.17 45.52
N PHE A 274 -11.91 -29.22 44.90
CA PHE A 274 -11.63 -28.78 43.53
C PHE A 274 -10.46 -27.77 43.43
N GLU A 275 -10.24 -26.93 44.46
CA GLU A 275 -9.12 -25.97 44.55
C GLU A 275 -7.78 -26.67 44.89
N ILE A 276 -7.88 -27.85 45.53
CA ILE A 276 -6.76 -28.74 45.81
C ILE A 276 -6.19 -29.29 44.50
N VAL A 277 -7.01 -29.58 43.48
CA VAL A 277 -6.56 -30.18 42.21
C VAL A 277 -5.56 -29.26 41.51
N ASP A 278 -5.91 -27.99 41.28
CA ASP A 278 -5.03 -27.02 40.62
C ASP A 278 -3.75 -26.74 41.42
N SER A 279 -3.88 -26.65 42.75
CA SER A 279 -2.71 -26.42 43.63
C SER A 279 -1.80 -27.64 43.71
N SER A 280 -2.36 -28.85 43.60
CA SER A 280 -1.63 -30.10 43.67
C SER A 280 -0.82 -30.38 42.40
N ALA A 281 -1.18 -29.81 41.25
CA ALA A 281 -0.40 -29.91 40.02
C ALA A 281 1.01 -29.28 40.15
N LEU A 282 1.18 -28.32 41.05
CA LEU A 282 2.46 -27.69 41.34
C LEU A 282 3.43 -28.60 42.12
N LEU A 283 2.91 -29.62 42.81
CA LEU A 283 3.73 -30.57 43.57
C LEU A 283 4.53 -31.51 42.65
N PRO A 284 5.63 -32.11 43.15
CA PRO A 284 6.39 -33.11 42.39
C PRO A 284 5.52 -34.27 41.88
N LEU A 285 5.93 -34.90 40.77
CA LEU A 285 5.21 -36.04 40.18
C LEU A 285 5.19 -37.27 41.09
N ALA A 286 6.26 -37.48 41.84
CA ALA A 286 6.41 -38.55 42.82
C ALA A 286 7.36 -38.10 43.93
N LYS A 287 7.58 -38.96 44.94
CA LYS A 287 8.51 -38.66 46.03
C LYS A 287 9.93 -38.45 45.51
N ILE A 288 10.51 -37.28 45.78
CA ILE A 288 11.87 -36.91 45.39
C ILE A 288 12.89 -37.63 46.27
N GLU A 289 13.71 -38.49 45.67
CA GLU A 289 14.85 -39.17 46.33
C GLU A 289 15.97 -39.38 45.30
N GLN A 290 17.22 -39.45 45.78
CA GLN A 290 18.39 -39.64 44.92
C GLN A 290 18.29 -40.94 44.11
N GLY A 291 18.54 -40.84 42.80
CA GLY A 291 18.60 -42.00 41.91
C GLY A 291 17.28 -42.75 41.73
N LYS A 292 16.15 -42.14 42.11
CA LYS A 292 14.85 -42.79 42.05
C LYS A 292 14.20 -42.63 40.68
N ASP A 293 13.81 -43.76 40.10
CA ASP A 293 12.97 -43.81 38.90
C ASP A 293 11.59 -43.17 39.15
N LEU A 294 11.02 -42.54 38.13
CA LEU A 294 9.68 -41.99 38.18
C LEU A 294 8.65 -43.11 38.05
N PRO A 295 7.83 -43.43 39.06
CA PRO A 295 6.70 -44.33 38.86
C PRO A 295 5.73 -43.74 37.83
N LEU A 296 5.24 -44.58 36.90
CA LEU A 296 4.24 -44.18 35.90
C LEU A 296 2.81 -44.55 36.33
N GLU A 297 2.68 -45.30 37.43
CA GLU A 297 1.41 -45.73 38.01
C GLU A 297 1.52 -45.86 39.55
N GLY A 298 0.37 -45.91 40.23
CA GLY A 298 0.31 -46.07 41.68
C GLY A 298 0.66 -44.78 42.43
N LEU A 299 1.85 -44.72 43.04
CA LEU A 299 2.26 -43.63 43.95
C LEU A 299 2.75 -42.39 43.18
N VAL A 300 1.88 -41.86 42.32
CA VAL A 300 2.08 -40.63 41.54
C VAL A 300 1.15 -39.52 42.04
N ASN A 301 1.50 -38.28 41.73
CA ASN A 301 0.66 -37.13 41.99
C ASN A 301 -0.71 -37.29 41.27
N PRO A 302 -1.84 -37.31 42.00
CA PRO A 302 -3.16 -37.53 41.40
C PRO A 302 -3.53 -36.52 40.31
N ALA A 303 -3.04 -35.28 40.38
CA ALA A 303 -3.29 -34.26 39.36
C ALA A 303 -2.60 -34.57 38.01
N TRP A 304 -1.60 -35.44 38.02
CA TRP A 304 -0.82 -35.85 36.85
C TRP A 304 -1.05 -37.31 36.46
N ALA A 305 -1.76 -38.10 37.27
CA ALA A 305 -1.93 -39.54 37.07
C ALA A 305 -2.51 -39.90 35.68
N ALA A 306 -3.54 -39.17 35.23
CA ALA A 306 -4.13 -39.39 33.91
C ALA A 306 -3.13 -39.08 32.78
N ARG A 307 -2.47 -37.91 32.82
CA ARG A 307 -1.46 -37.52 31.83
C ARG A 307 -0.27 -38.48 31.78
N LEU A 308 0.19 -38.97 32.94
CA LEU A 308 1.26 -39.97 33.03
C LEU A 308 0.81 -41.33 32.46
N SER A 309 -0.44 -41.73 32.69
CA SER A 309 -1.02 -42.94 32.09
C SER A 309 -1.13 -42.83 30.58
N ASP A 310 -1.57 -41.67 30.07
CA ASP A 310 -1.68 -41.41 28.63
C ASP A 310 -0.29 -41.39 27.98
N PHE A 311 0.68 -40.72 28.60
CA PHE A 311 2.08 -40.74 28.18
C PHE A 311 2.68 -42.15 28.21
N LYS A 312 2.44 -42.92 29.27
CA LYS A 312 2.91 -44.30 29.40
C LYS A 312 2.43 -45.15 28.22
N THR A 313 1.13 -45.15 27.97
CA THR A 313 0.49 -46.02 26.97
C THR A 313 0.71 -45.56 25.54
N SER A 314 0.68 -44.24 25.29
CA SER A 314 0.77 -43.66 23.95
C SER A 314 2.19 -43.43 23.48
N CYS A 315 3.15 -43.26 24.40
CA CYS A 315 4.52 -42.86 24.08
C CYS A 315 5.59 -43.78 24.69
N ALA A 316 5.66 -43.90 26.01
CA ALA A 316 6.79 -44.56 26.67
C ALA A 316 6.88 -46.06 26.36
N GLU A 317 5.79 -46.81 26.54
CA GLU A 317 5.78 -48.26 26.28
C GLU A 317 6.03 -48.61 24.79
N PRO A 318 5.39 -47.94 23.81
CA PRO A 318 5.67 -48.16 22.40
C PRO A 318 7.14 -47.88 22.02
N LEU A 319 7.74 -46.80 22.54
CA LEU A 319 9.13 -46.43 22.21
C LEU A 319 10.16 -47.33 22.91
N MET A 320 9.85 -47.85 24.09
CA MET A 320 10.75 -48.71 24.87
C MET A 320 10.53 -50.21 24.60
N GLY A 321 9.54 -50.58 23.79
CA GLY A 321 9.33 -51.94 23.32
C GLY A 321 8.70 -52.89 24.34
N GLY A 322 7.96 -52.37 25.32
CA GLY A 322 7.32 -53.20 26.34
C GLY A 322 6.65 -52.44 27.47
N PRO A 323 5.93 -53.15 28.37
CA PRO A 323 5.23 -52.54 29.48
C PRO A 323 6.20 -51.90 30.49
N LEU A 324 5.83 -50.73 31.01
CA LEU A 324 6.66 -49.96 31.94
C LEU A 324 5.89 -49.60 33.22
N THR A 325 6.50 -49.85 34.38
CA THR A 325 5.94 -49.44 35.67
C THR A 325 6.63 -48.17 36.21
N ALA A 326 7.86 -47.92 35.77
CA ALA A 326 8.63 -46.73 36.10
C ALA A 326 9.54 -46.31 34.94
N LEU A 327 9.98 -45.06 34.97
CA LEU A 327 10.86 -44.44 33.99
C LEU A 327 12.18 -44.04 34.66
N SER A 328 13.31 -44.49 34.12
CA SER A 328 14.64 -44.05 34.57
C SER A 328 15.11 -42.80 33.81
N PRO A 329 16.10 -42.05 34.33
CA PRO A 329 16.67 -40.91 33.61
C PRO A 329 17.20 -41.28 32.22
N ALA A 330 17.81 -42.47 32.08
CA ALA A 330 18.33 -42.94 30.79
C ALA A 330 17.22 -43.23 29.78
N MET A 331 16.13 -43.87 30.22
CA MET A 331 14.95 -44.10 29.38
C MET A 331 14.30 -42.77 28.97
N TRP A 332 14.27 -41.78 29.86
CA TRP A 332 13.74 -40.46 29.55
C TRP A 332 14.55 -39.74 28.48
N GLU A 333 15.88 -39.76 28.56
CA GLU A 333 16.74 -39.22 27.50
C GLU A 333 16.57 -39.97 26.18
N GLU A 334 16.42 -41.29 26.21
CA GLU A 334 16.15 -42.10 25.01
C GLU A 334 14.82 -41.71 24.33
N ILE A 335 13.76 -41.51 25.10
CA ILE A 335 12.47 -41.03 24.59
C ILE A 335 12.62 -39.64 23.96
N LYS A 336 13.33 -38.71 24.63
CA LYS A 336 13.60 -37.37 24.09
C LYS A 336 14.37 -37.43 22.77
N GLN A 337 15.36 -38.31 22.66
CA GLN A 337 16.13 -38.51 21.43
C GLN A 337 15.28 -39.09 20.30
N LYS A 338 14.46 -40.11 20.58
CA LYS A 338 13.57 -40.73 19.59
C LYS A 338 12.50 -39.78 19.07
N LEU A 339 11.99 -38.86 19.90
CA LEU A 339 10.97 -37.87 19.52
C LEU A 339 11.55 -36.54 19.00
N GLY A 340 12.84 -36.28 19.20
CA GLY A 340 13.52 -35.06 18.76
C GLY A 340 13.37 -34.75 17.26
N PRO A 341 13.52 -35.74 16.35
CA PRO A 341 13.28 -35.54 14.91
C PRO A 341 11.86 -35.05 14.61
N TYR A 342 10.84 -35.66 15.23
CA TYR A 342 9.44 -35.24 15.05
C TYR A 342 9.18 -33.83 15.57
N GLY A 343 9.74 -33.48 16.73
CA GLY A 343 9.63 -32.11 17.25
C GLY A 343 10.28 -31.08 16.34
N SER A 344 11.45 -31.39 15.78
CA SER A 344 12.14 -30.51 14.82
C SER A 344 11.35 -30.37 13.52
N TYR A 345 10.72 -31.46 13.05
CA TYR A 345 9.83 -31.47 11.91
C TYR A 345 8.60 -30.57 12.11
N LEU A 346 7.98 -30.58 13.29
CA LEU A 346 6.85 -29.69 13.58
C LEU A 346 7.26 -28.21 13.61
N VAL A 347 8.46 -27.90 14.12
CA VAL A 347 8.99 -26.53 14.13
C VAL A 347 9.33 -26.02 12.73
N SER A 348 9.70 -26.91 11.79
CA SER A 348 9.97 -26.53 10.40
C SER A 348 8.72 -26.38 9.54
N LYS A 349 7.51 -26.59 10.09
CA LYS A 349 6.25 -26.39 9.38
C LYS A 349 6.13 -24.93 8.92
N PRO A 350 5.93 -24.67 7.60
CA PRO A 350 5.70 -23.32 7.12
C PRO A 350 4.48 -22.68 7.81
N GLY A 351 4.60 -21.42 8.22
CA GLY A 351 3.52 -20.68 8.90
C GLY A 351 2.40 -20.20 7.96
N THR A 352 2.19 -20.88 6.83
CA THR A 352 1.27 -20.47 5.76
C THR A 352 0.03 -21.35 5.77
N PRO A 353 -1.15 -20.85 5.34
CA PRO A 353 -2.36 -21.67 5.24
C PRO A 353 -2.18 -22.93 4.38
N LEU A 354 -1.24 -22.91 3.43
CA LEU A 354 -0.91 -24.04 2.56
C LEU A 354 -0.31 -25.22 3.30
N ALA A 355 0.36 -25.00 4.44
CA ALA A 355 0.91 -26.09 5.25
C ALA A 355 -0.18 -27.01 5.83
N GLU A 356 -1.43 -26.56 5.93
CA GLU A 356 -2.57 -27.37 6.37
C GLU A 356 -3.17 -28.25 5.27
N ARG A 357 -2.86 -28.00 3.99
CA ARG A 357 -3.40 -28.77 2.87
C ARG A 357 -2.73 -30.13 2.73
N GLU A 358 -3.50 -31.12 2.30
CA GLU A 358 -2.98 -32.46 2.01
C GLU A 358 -1.97 -32.48 0.87
N GLU A 359 -1.05 -33.45 0.90
CA GLU A 359 0.01 -33.58 -0.10
C GLU A 359 -0.55 -33.66 -1.53
N THR A 360 -1.62 -34.43 -1.73
CA THR A 360 -2.27 -34.60 -3.05
C THR A 360 -2.78 -33.27 -3.61
N ALA A 361 -3.39 -32.43 -2.77
CA ALA A 361 -3.88 -31.11 -3.16
C ALA A 361 -2.74 -30.15 -3.52
N LEU A 362 -1.64 -30.17 -2.75
CA LEU A 362 -0.46 -29.35 -3.05
C LEU A 362 0.20 -29.76 -4.38
N VAL A 363 0.31 -31.07 -4.64
CA VAL A 363 0.84 -31.58 -5.92
C VAL A 363 -0.05 -31.17 -7.09
N GLU A 364 -1.38 -31.25 -6.94
CA GLU A 364 -2.33 -30.83 -7.95
C GLU A 364 -2.20 -29.33 -8.26
N ILE A 365 -2.14 -28.47 -7.24
CA ILE A 365 -1.96 -27.02 -7.40
C ILE A 365 -0.66 -26.72 -8.16
N ILE A 366 0.46 -27.29 -7.72
CA ILE A 366 1.79 -26.98 -8.29
C ILE A 366 1.94 -27.51 -9.72
N SER A 367 1.32 -28.65 -10.03
CA SER A 367 1.44 -29.30 -11.35
C SER A 367 0.36 -28.84 -12.33
N SER A 368 -0.61 -28.06 -11.87
CA SER A 368 -1.72 -27.60 -12.69
C SER A 368 -1.25 -26.58 -13.74
N PRO A 369 -1.72 -26.68 -15.00
CA PRO A 369 -1.50 -25.62 -16.00
C PRO A 369 -2.19 -24.30 -15.61
N SER A 370 -3.10 -24.31 -14.63
CA SER A 370 -3.81 -23.10 -14.18
C SER A 370 -2.87 -22.03 -13.62
N LEU A 371 -1.77 -22.39 -12.94
CA LEU A 371 -0.81 -21.39 -12.46
C LEU A 371 -0.15 -20.62 -13.60
N GLU A 372 0.17 -21.31 -14.69
CA GLU A 372 0.73 -20.69 -15.90
C GLU A 372 -0.32 -19.88 -16.66
N ALA A 373 -1.59 -20.31 -16.62
CA ALA A 373 -2.70 -19.51 -17.14
C ALA A 373 -2.87 -18.19 -16.36
N VAL A 374 -2.77 -18.21 -15.02
CA VAL A 374 -2.76 -16.99 -14.20
C VAL A 374 -1.58 -16.09 -14.58
N ARG A 375 -0.36 -16.64 -14.70
CA ARG A 375 0.82 -15.88 -15.14
C ARG A 375 0.58 -15.22 -16.50
N THR A 376 0.09 -15.99 -17.47
CA THR A 376 -0.22 -15.51 -18.82
C THR A 376 -1.27 -14.38 -18.79
N LEU A 377 -2.25 -14.47 -17.88
CA LEU A 377 -3.27 -13.43 -17.71
C LEU A 377 -2.67 -12.14 -17.16
N ILE A 378 -1.80 -12.23 -16.15
CA ILE A 378 -1.06 -11.08 -15.60
C ILE A 378 -0.16 -10.43 -16.67
N GLU A 379 0.56 -11.24 -17.45
CA GLU A 379 1.40 -10.75 -18.55
C GLU A 379 0.58 -10.11 -19.68
N SER A 380 -0.58 -10.68 -19.99
CA SER A 380 -1.52 -10.12 -20.97
C SER A 380 -2.11 -8.79 -20.51
N ASP A 381 -2.31 -8.63 -19.21
CA ASP A 381 -2.68 -7.33 -18.65
C ASP A 381 -1.54 -6.33 -18.78
N LEU A 382 -0.34 -6.66 -18.28
CA LEU A 382 0.85 -5.82 -18.36
C LEU A 382 1.19 -5.40 -19.80
N ALA A 383 0.91 -6.23 -20.80
CA ALA A 383 1.12 -5.89 -22.20
C ALA A 383 0.32 -4.66 -22.66
N ARG A 384 -0.76 -4.31 -21.95
CA ARG A 384 -1.61 -3.13 -22.22
C ARG A 384 -1.09 -1.85 -21.57
N ILE A 385 -0.05 -1.91 -20.72
CA ILE A 385 0.44 -0.75 -19.97
C ILE A 385 0.79 0.44 -20.88
N GLU A 386 1.34 0.16 -22.07
CA GLU A 386 1.72 1.20 -23.03
C GLU A 386 0.50 1.88 -23.67
N ASP A 387 -0.62 1.16 -23.83
CA ASP A 387 -1.89 1.73 -24.30
C ASP A 387 -2.48 2.68 -23.25
N TYR A 388 -2.44 2.29 -21.97
CA TYR A 388 -2.91 3.14 -20.86
C TYR A 388 -2.02 4.38 -20.66
N LYS A 389 -0.69 4.23 -20.73
CA LYS A 389 0.23 5.38 -20.71
C LYS A 389 -0.04 6.36 -21.85
N LEU A 390 -0.51 5.88 -23.00
CA LEU A 390 -0.89 6.73 -24.12
C LEU A 390 -2.16 7.55 -23.80
N ILE A 391 -3.13 6.96 -23.08
CA ILE A 391 -4.31 7.68 -22.56
C ILE A 391 -3.87 8.78 -21.61
N ASP A 392 -3.01 8.47 -20.63
CA ASP A 392 -2.48 9.46 -19.69
C ASP A 392 -1.71 10.59 -20.40
N THR A 393 -0.93 10.23 -21.43
CA THR A 393 -0.20 11.19 -22.26
C THR A 393 -1.14 12.12 -23.02
N LEU A 394 -2.22 11.57 -23.59
CA LEU A 394 -3.23 12.35 -24.31
C LEU A 394 -4.01 13.27 -23.36
N GLU A 395 -4.40 12.78 -22.18
CA GLU A 395 -5.05 13.59 -21.14
C GLU A 395 -4.14 14.74 -20.70
N LYS A 396 -2.88 14.44 -20.38
CA LYS A 396 -1.87 15.45 -20.00
C LYS A 396 -1.71 16.51 -21.09
N LEU A 397 -1.64 16.12 -22.35
CA LEU A 397 -1.54 17.05 -23.47
C LEU A 397 -2.78 17.94 -23.60
N ALA A 398 -3.98 17.36 -23.49
CA ALA A 398 -5.23 18.10 -23.57
C ALA A 398 -5.40 19.11 -22.44
N ARG A 399 -5.09 18.70 -21.21
CA ARG A 399 -5.07 19.57 -20.02
C ARG A 399 -4.06 20.68 -20.18
N TYR A 400 -2.82 20.36 -20.52
CA TYR A 400 -1.78 21.37 -20.66
C TYR A 400 -2.10 22.41 -21.74
N ARG A 401 -2.67 21.98 -22.87
CA ARG A 401 -3.15 22.89 -23.91
C ARG A 401 -4.25 23.83 -23.40
N ARG A 402 -5.21 23.30 -22.64
CA ARG A 402 -6.33 24.08 -22.07
C ARG A 402 -5.86 25.07 -21.00
N ASP A 403 -4.98 24.62 -20.12
CA ASP A 403 -4.78 25.21 -18.79
C ASP A 403 -3.45 25.96 -18.62
N LEU A 404 -2.35 25.51 -19.23
CA LEU A 404 -1.03 26.15 -19.04
C LEU A 404 -1.03 27.66 -19.37
N PRO A 405 -1.69 28.16 -20.42
CA PRO A 405 -1.69 29.60 -20.71
C PRO A 405 -2.29 30.42 -19.57
N VAL A 406 -3.38 29.94 -18.98
CA VAL A 406 -4.04 30.60 -17.84
C VAL A 406 -3.13 30.50 -16.61
N LEU A 407 -2.55 29.33 -16.34
CA LEU A 407 -1.61 29.15 -15.23
C LEU A 407 -0.41 30.11 -15.34
N ILE A 408 0.20 30.21 -16.53
CA ILE A 408 1.35 31.06 -16.81
C ILE A 408 1.01 32.53 -16.56
N LYS A 409 -0.15 32.99 -17.02
CA LYS A 409 -0.66 34.34 -16.76
C LYS A 409 -0.92 34.58 -15.28
N ASN A 410 -1.36 33.57 -14.53
CA ASN A 410 -1.67 33.71 -13.10
C ASN A 410 -0.50 33.39 -12.17
N PHE A 411 0.62 32.90 -12.70
CA PHE A 411 1.80 32.57 -11.91
C PHE A 411 2.96 33.54 -12.19
N ILE A 412 3.24 33.85 -13.46
CA ILE A 412 4.45 34.59 -13.84
C ILE A 412 4.22 36.10 -13.80
N ASN A 413 3.17 36.59 -14.44
CA ASN A 413 2.92 38.04 -14.54
C ASN A 413 1.60 38.48 -13.88
N PHE A 414 0.78 37.56 -13.38
CA PHE A 414 -0.54 37.88 -12.81
C PHE A 414 -1.39 38.73 -13.77
N ALA A 415 -1.25 38.54 -15.10
CA ALA A 415 -1.91 39.37 -16.09
C ALA A 415 -3.44 39.41 -15.88
N ASP A 416 -4.05 38.27 -15.56
CA ASP A 416 -5.50 38.17 -15.34
C ASP A 416 -5.96 38.89 -14.05
N PHE A 417 -5.06 39.11 -13.07
CA PHE A 417 -5.36 39.91 -11.88
C PHE A 417 -5.39 41.42 -12.19
N TYR A 418 -4.57 41.86 -13.14
CA TYR A 418 -4.49 43.25 -13.54
C TYR A 418 -5.43 43.61 -14.70
N ASP A 419 -6.05 42.61 -15.32
CA ASP A 419 -7.10 42.80 -16.31
C ASP A 419 -8.44 43.07 -15.62
N MET A 420 -9.11 44.16 -16.00
CA MET A 420 -10.39 44.56 -15.43
C MET A 420 -11.53 43.59 -15.80
N ASP A 421 -11.39 42.90 -16.93
CA ASP A 421 -12.34 41.90 -17.40
C ASP A 421 -11.88 40.46 -17.06
N GLY A 422 -10.68 40.32 -16.49
CA GLY A 422 -10.09 39.06 -16.06
C GLY A 422 -10.52 38.62 -14.66
N THR A 423 -10.27 37.36 -14.34
CA THR A 423 -10.39 36.84 -12.97
C THR A 423 -9.16 35.99 -12.68
N ALA A 424 -8.40 36.36 -11.66
CA ALA A 424 -7.22 35.60 -11.29
C ALA A 424 -7.61 34.27 -10.65
N THR A 425 -6.79 33.23 -10.86
CA THR A 425 -7.08 31.88 -10.37
C THR A 425 -7.12 31.77 -8.84
N PHE A 426 -6.48 32.69 -8.12
CA PHE A 426 -6.56 32.75 -6.66
C PHE A 426 -7.80 33.49 -6.15
N GLN A 427 -8.57 34.18 -7.01
CA GLN A 427 -9.79 34.86 -6.61
C GLN A 427 -10.96 33.88 -6.52
N VAL A 428 -11.61 33.83 -5.35
CA VAL A 428 -12.67 32.87 -5.04
C VAL A 428 -13.99 33.62 -4.78
N GLY A 429 -14.87 33.60 -5.76
CA GLY A 429 -16.21 34.18 -5.66
C GLY A 429 -16.24 35.69 -5.32
N THR A 430 -17.34 36.13 -4.69
CA THR A 430 -17.53 37.52 -4.28
C THR A 430 -18.26 37.55 -2.94
N LEU A 431 -17.70 38.28 -1.97
CA LEU A 431 -18.38 38.50 -0.69
C LEU A 431 -19.31 39.72 -0.81
N PHE A 432 -20.61 39.48 -0.63
CA PHE A 432 -21.59 40.54 -0.47
C PHE A 432 -21.85 40.79 1.01
N ILE A 433 -21.56 42.00 1.49
CA ILE A 433 -21.73 42.37 2.89
C ILE A 433 -22.05 43.86 3.01
N ASP A 434 -23.07 44.20 3.80
CA ASP A 434 -23.48 45.59 4.07
C ASP A 434 -23.66 46.45 2.80
N ALA A 435 -24.39 45.91 1.81
CA ALA A 435 -24.61 46.52 0.49
C ALA A 435 -23.33 46.82 -0.33
N ARG A 436 -22.20 46.19 0.01
CA ARG A 436 -20.94 46.24 -0.74
C ARG A 436 -20.61 44.88 -1.33
N SER A 437 -19.85 44.87 -2.43
CA SER A 437 -19.24 43.66 -2.99
C SER A 437 -17.72 43.73 -2.86
N CYS A 438 -17.11 42.61 -2.44
CA CYS A 438 -15.67 42.42 -2.38
C CYS A 438 -15.29 41.34 -3.39
N GLY A 439 -14.74 41.74 -4.54
CA GLY A 439 -14.31 40.80 -5.61
C GLY A 439 -12.91 40.21 -5.38
N LEU A 440 -12.09 40.83 -4.52
CA LEU A 440 -10.82 40.25 -4.09
C LEU A 440 -11.05 39.38 -2.85
N CYS A 441 -11.53 38.17 -3.09
CA CYS A 441 -11.71 37.13 -2.09
C CYS A 441 -10.79 35.95 -2.40
N PHE A 442 -10.24 35.27 -1.40
CA PHE A 442 -9.44 34.06 -1.58
C PHE A 442 -9.59 33.11 -0.39
N TRP A 443 -9.32 31.81 -0.61
CA TRP A 443 -9.35 30.81 0.45
C TRP A 443 -8.17 31.02 1.40
N VAL A 444 -8.40 30.81 2.71
CA VAL A 444 -7.36 30.91 3.74
C VAL A 444 -7.38 29.65 4.58
N GLU A 445 -6.28 28.90 4.60
CA GLU A 445 -6.14 27.71 5.43
C GLU A 445 -5.90 28.05 6.90
N ASP A 446 -5.05 29.05 7.16
CA ASP A 446 -4.64 29.48 8.51
C ASP A 446 -4.70 31.01 8.62
N ILE A 447 -5.71 31.51 9.33
CA ILE A 447 -5.92 32.96 9.56
C ILE A 447 -4.72 33.57 10.28
N GLY A 448 -4.12 32.87 11.24
CA GLY A 448 -3.01 33.37 12.03
C GLY A 448 -1.77 33.61 11.17
N LYS A 449 -1.39 32.61 10.36
CA LYS A 449 -0.26 32.73 9.43
C LYS A 449 -0.54 33.75 8.33
N HIS A 450 -1.75 33.73 7.76
CA HIS A 450 -2.10 34.65 6.68
C HIS A 450 -2.13 36.10 7.16
N SER A 451 -2.78 36.39 8.29
CA SER A 451 -2.87 37.76 8.83
C SER A 451 -1.51 38.34 9.20
N ALA A 452 -0.57 37.52 9.68
CA ALA A 452 0.80 37.95 9.95
C ALA A 452 1.54 38.41 8.67
N LEU A 453 1.35 37.69 7.55
CA LEU A 453 1.94 38.04 6.25
C LEU A 453 1.21 39.19 5.55
N ALA A 454 -0.09 39.34 5.80
CA ALA A 454 -0.92 40.34 5.15
C ALA A 454 -0.86 41.73 5.82
N ALA A 455 -0.33 41.83 7.04
CA ALA A 455 -0.20 43.09 7.78
C ALA A 455 0.47 44.24 6.97
N PRO A 456 1.51 44.01 6.14
CA PRO A 456 2.12 45.05 5.31
C PRO A 456 1.30 45.48 4.09
N SER A 457 0.23 44.77 3.73
CA SER A 457 -0.53 44.98 2.47
C SER A 457 -1.24 46.34 2.40
N LYS A 458 -1.46 47.00 3.55
CA LYS A 458 -2.28 48.22 3.69
C LYS A 458 -3.74 48.06 3.20
N LEU A 459 -4.19 46.83 2.99
CA LEU A 459 -5.57 46.51 2.67
C LEU A 459 -6.36 46.25 3.95
N TYR A 460 -7.62 46.67 3.97
CA TYR A 460 -8.56 46.24 4.99
C TYR A 460 -9.04 44.84 4.62
N LEU A 461 -8.75 43.85 5.47
CA LEU A 461 -9.09 42.45 5.24
C LEU A 461 -10.14 41.99 6.24
N ALA A 462 -11.21 41.37 5.76
CA ALA A 462 -12.15 40.64 6.60
C ALA A 462 -11.97 39.14 6.41
N TYR A 463 -11.91 38.42 7.52
CA TYR A 463 -11.90 36.96 7.52
C TYR A 463 -13.27 36.45 7.93
N GLY A 464 -13.72 35.38 7.28
CA GLY A 464 -15.00 34.75 7.61
C GLY A 464 -14.96 33.25 7.35
N GLU A 465 -15.61 32.49 8.24
CA GLU A 465 -15.92 31.10 7.98
C GLU A 465 -17.24 31.04 7.19
N VAL A 466 -17.20 30.45 6.01
CA VAL A 466 -18.37 30.14 5.20
C VAL A 466 -18.71 28.66 5.39
N GLN A 467 -19.98 28.38 5.63
CA GLN A 467 -20.49 27.02 5.76
C GLN A 467 -21.51 26.74 4.65
N ARG A 468 -21.24 25.73 3.83
CA ARG A 468 -22.19 25.24 2.84
C ARG A 468 -23.31 24.46 3.54
N ARG A 469 -24.56 24.92 3.42
CA ARG A 469 -25.70 24.36 4.18
C ARG A 469 -26.00 22.88 3.89
N PRO A 470 -25.95 22.40 2.63
CA PRO A 470 -26.30 21.01 2.31
C PRO A 470 -25.43 19.94 3.00
N ASP A 471 -24.12 20.17 3.10
CA ASP A 471 -23.15 19.18 3.58
C ASP A 471 -22.35 19.66 4.81
N GLY A 472 -22.63 20.88 5.28
CA GLY A 472 -21.95 21.47 6.42
C GLY A 472 -20.49 21.82 6.17
N LEU A 473 -19.99 21.75 4.92
CA LEU A 473 -18.59 22.00 4.60
C LEU A 473 -18.20 23.43 4.99
N LYS A 474 -17.21 23.54 5.86
CA LYS A 474 -16.67 24.82 6.34
C LYS A 474 -15.38 25.15 5.59
N LYS A 475 -15.29 26.40 5.14
CA LYS A 475 -14.06 26.97 4.59
C LYS A 475 -13.88 28.38 5.13
N THR A 476 -12.64 28.83 5.21
CA THR A 476 -12.32 30.19 5.62
C THR A 476 -11.95 31.01 4.39
N ILE A 477 -12.52 32.20 4.29
CA ILE A 477 -12.19 33.18 3.26
C ILE A 477 -11.51 34.40 3.89
N CYS A 478 -10.74 35.10 3.07
CA CYS A 478 -10.34 36.49 3.31
C CYS A 478 -10.84 37.35 2.16
N ALA A 479 -11.51 38.45 2.49
CA ALA A 479 -12.04 39.42 1.54
C ALA A 479 -11.37 40.78 1.76
N ALA A 480 -10.82 41.36 0.70
CA ALA A 480 -10.24 42.70 0.75
C ALA A 480 -11.31 43.76 0.45
N PHE A 481 -11.35 44.78 1.31
CA PHE A 481 -12.18 45.97 1.12
C PHE A 481 -11.37 47.03 0.38
N THR A 482 -11.58 47.07 -0.93
CA THR A 482 -10.89 47.97 -1.86
C THR A 482 -11.88 48.97 -2.47
N ALA A 483 -12.60 49.72 -1.63
CA ALA A 483 -13.34 50.88 -2.13
C ALA A 483 -12.33 52.02 -2.35
N GLY A 484 -11.77 52.08 -3.56
CA GLY A 484 -10.77 53.05 -3.95
C GLY A 484 -11.26 54.49 -3.78
N VAL A 485 -10.53 55.30 -3.03
CA VAL A 485 -10.48 56.73 -3.31
C VAL A 485 -9.49 56.85 -4.45
N SER A 486 -9.98 57.19 -5.66
CA SER A 486 -9.10 57.60 -6.75
C SER A 486 -8.31 58.83 -6.30
N HIS A 487 -6.99 58.69 -6.19
CA HIS A 487 -6.08 59.83 -6.09
C HIS A 487 -5.63 60.26 -7.48
#